data_AF-A0A059WYF9-F1
#
_entry.id   AF-A0A059WYF9-F1
#
_cell.length_a   1.000
_cell.length_b   1.000
_cell.length_c   1.000
_cell.angle_alpha   90.00
_cell.angle_beta   90.00
_cell.angle_gamma   90.00
#
_symmetry.space_group_name_H-M   'P 1'
#
loop_
_entity.id
_entity.type
_entity.pdbx_description
1 polymer ?
#
loop_
_entity_poly.entity_id
_entity_poly.type
_entity_poly.pdbx_seq_one_letter_code
_entity_poly.pdbx_strand_id
1 'polypeptide(L)'
;MGGFVADCSPAVLDTFVAHLDDVPGDASISVTAMGGAISRVDDETTAFHGRPHPFDVSPDTGWTDPALDAANMDWVRGAMAIVEPDLLPGRYINELSDAGPHVTTASYGAAKLERLRAIKRAWDPSNVFRLNHNVEPAAD
;
A
#
# COMPACT_ATOMS: atom_id res chain seq x y z
N MET A 1 -4.45 2.24 -3.71
CA MET A 1 -3.64 2.94 -2.68
C MET A 1 -4.07 2.35 -1.35
N GLY A 2 -3.32 1.41 -0.79
CA GLY A 2 -3.57 0.88 0.54
C GLY A 2 -2.61 1.48 1.58
N GLY A 3 -2.94 1.37 2.87
CA GLY A 3 -2.12 1.91 3.93
C GLY A 3 -2.37 1.26 5.30
N PHE A 4 -1.31 1.17 6.09
CA PHE A 4 -1.39 0.63 7.44
C PHE A 4 -1.82 1.71 8.44
N VAL A 5 -2.67 1.34 9.40
CA VAL A 5 -3.12 2.21 10.50
C VAL A 5 -3.02 1.49 11.85
N ALA A 6 -2.85 2.26 12.92
CA ALA A 6 -2.76 1.73 14.28
C ALA A 6 -4.12 1.32 14.85
N ASP A 7 -5.18 1.97 14.39
CA ASP A 7 -6.55 1.78 14.84
C ASP A 7 -7.54 2.16 13.73
N CYS A 8 -8.76 1.64 13.82
CA CYS A 8 -9.90 2.07 13.03
C CYS A 8 -11.02 2.45 13.99
N SER A 9 -10.96 3.68 14.49
CA SER A 9 -11.95 4.19 15.44
C SER A 9 -13.36 4.17 14.83
N PRO A 10 -14.43 4.08 15.65
CA PRO A 10 -15.80 4.16 15.15
C PRO A 10 -16.05 5.40 14.26
N ALA A 11 -15.45 6.55 14.59
CA ALA A 11 -15.60 7.76 13.79
C ALA A 11 -14.97 7.64 12.39
N VAL A 12 -13.83 6.94 12.27
CA VAL A 12 -13.21 6.64 10.96
C VAL A 12 -14.10 5.71 10.16
N LEU A 13 -14.61 4.65 10.79
CA LEU A 13 -15.53 3.70 10.14
C LEU A 13 -16.84 4.36 9.70
N ASP A 14 -17.42 5.24 10.52
CA ASP A 14 -18.61 6.00 10.16
C ASP A 14 -18.34 6.92 8.96
N THR A 15 -17.16 7.53 8.90
CA THR A 15 -16.74 8.36 7.75
C THR A 15 -16.56 7.52 6.49
N PHE A 16 -15.99 6.31 6.59
CA PHE A 16 -15.93 5.38 5.46
C PHE A 16 -17.31 4.95 4.97
N VAL A 17 -18.23 4.66 5.90
CA VAL A 17 -19.61 4.30 5.56
C VAL A 17 -20.31 5.45 4.84
N ALA A 18 -20.18 6.68 5.34
CA ALA A 18 -20.72 7.86 4.68
C ALA A 18 -20.10 8.09 3.29
N HIS A 19 -18.79 7.86 3.13
CA HIS A 19 -18.10 8.01 1.85
C HIS A 19 -18.57 7.02 0.77
N LEU A 20 -19.15 5.89 1.16
CA LEU A 20 -19.74 4.92 0.22
C LEU A 20 -21.04 5.45 -0.42
N ASP A 21 -21.71 6.45 0.16
CA ASP A 21 -22.94 7.02 -0.41
C ASP A 21 -22.67 7.78 -1.73
N ASP A 22 -21.44 8.25 -1.93
CA ASP A 22 -21.02 9.03 -3.10
C ASP A 22 -20.29 8.18 -4.16
N VAL A 23 -20.46 6.85 -4.14
CA VAL A 23 -19.73 5.96 -5.04
C VAL A 23 -20.16 6.15 -6.51
N PRO A 24 -19.24 6.39 -7.46
CA PRO A 24 -19.59 6.53 -8.88
C PRO A 24 -19.97 5.21 -9.58
N GLY A 25 -19.63 4.07 -9.00
CA GLY A 25 -19.75 2.72 -9.56
C GLY A 25 -19.57 1.62 -8.50
N ASP A 26 -19.05 0.46 -8.88
CA ASP A 26 -18.78 -0.63 -7.93
C ASP A 26 -17.51 -0.32 -7.12
N ALA A 27 -17.63 -0.15 -5.80
CA ALA A 27 -16.50 0.08 -4.92
C ALA A 27 -16.63 -0.57 -3.54
N SER A 28 -15.50 -0.67 -2.85
CA SER A 28 -15.40 -1.15 -1.48
C SER A 28 -14.28 -0.44 -0.72
N ILE A 29 -14.41 -0.35 0.59
CA ILE A 29 -13.33 0.03 1.50
C ILE A 29 -13.05 -1.17 2.41
N SER A 30 -11.92 -1.82 2.20
CA SER A 30 -11.48 -2.96 3.00
C SER A 30 -10.71 -2.46 4.22
N VAL A 31 -11.07 -2.98 5.40
CA VAL A 31 -10.29 -2.81 6.64
C VAL A 31 -9.90 -4.21 7.12
N THR A 32 -8.67 -4.59 6.81
CA THR A 32 -8.15 -5.93 7.10
C THR A 32 -7.45 -5.94 8.44
N ALA A 33 -8.03 -6.66 9.41
CA ALA A 33 -7.36 -6.95 10.67
C ALA A 33 -6.16 -7.89 10.42
N MET A 34 -4.97 -7.40 10.72
CA MET A 34 -3.71 -8.12 10.65
C MET A 34 -3.35 -8.69 12.04
N GLY A 35 -2.07 -8.67 12.41
CA GLY A 35 -1.60 -9.19 13.68
C GLY A 35 -1.51 -10.72 13.72
N GLY A 36 -1.81 -11.31 14.88
CA GLY A 36 -1.83 -12.76 15.06
C GLY A 36 -0.50 -13.42 14.63
N ALA A 37 -0.57 -14.38 13.72
CA ALA A 37 0.63 -15.07 13.23
C ALA A 37 1.54 -14.17 12.37
N ILE A 38 0.98 -13.16 11.70
CA ILE A 38 1.73 -12.26 10.82
C ILE A 38 2.69 -11.40 11.65
N SER A 39 2.23 -10.88 12.79
CA SER A 39 3.02 -10.01 13.68
C SER A 39 3.96 -10.76 14.62
N ARG A 40 3.82 -12.09 14.77
CA ARG A 40 4.76 -12.92 15.55
C ARG A 40 6.09 -13.17 14.83
N VAL A 41 6.17 -12.89 13.53
CA VAL A 41 7.41 -12.95 12.76
C VAL A 41 8.09 -11.59 12.84
N ASP A 42 9.38 -11.57 13.18
CA ASP A 42 10.16 -10.33 13.20
C ASP A 42 10.14 -9.68 11.81
N ASP A 43 9.97 -8.35 11.77
CA ASP A 43 9.82 -7.59 10.53
C ASP A 43 11.02 -7.85 9.59
N GLU A 44 12.24 -7.96 10.11
CA GLU A 44 13.48 -8.14 9.33
C GLU A 44 13.68 -9.57 8.78
N THR A 45 12.83 -10.52 9.19
CA THR A 45 12.92 -11.92 8.74
C THR A 45 12.66 -12.07 7.24
N THR A 46 11.80 -11.22 6.67
CA THR A 46 11.36 -11.29 5.27
C THR A 46 11.39 -9.93 4.59
N ALA A 47 11.25 -9.90 3.27
CA ALA A 47 11.14 -8.64 2.52
C ALA A 47 9.84 -7.87 2.80
N PHE A 48 8.78 -8.53 3.27
CA PHE A 48 7.53 -7.85 3.66
C PHE A 48 7.77 -6.90 4.83
N HIS A 49 7.31 -5.66 4.71
CA HIS A 49 7.36 -4.63 5.76
C HIS A 49 5.95 -4.23 6.17
N GLY A 50 5.74 -4.10 7.47
CA GLY A 50 4.44 -3.74 8.06
C GLY A 50 3.85 -4.81 8.98
N ARG A 51 4.61 -5.85 9.35
CA ARG A 51 4.16 -6.89 10.29
C ARG A 51 3.66 -6.36 11.64
N PRO A 52 4.27 -5.30 12.22
CA PRO A 52 3.82 -4.77 13.49
C PRO A 52 2.48 -4.03 13.41
N HIS A 53 2.00 -3.67 12.21
CA HIS A 53 0.80 -2.87 12.06
C HIS A 53 -0.46 -3.75 12.18
N PRO A 54 -1.45 -3.32 12.96
CA PRO A 54 -2.62 -4.13 13.27
C PRO A 54 -3.71 -4.11 12.19
N PHE A 55 -3.74 -3.08 11.35
CA PHE A 55 -4.75 -2.94 10.30
C PHE A 55 -4.12 -2.45 9.00
N ASP A 56 -4.68 -2.95 7.90
CA ASP A 56 -4.45 -2.47 6.54
C ASP A 56 -5.78 -1.98 5.96
N VAL A 57 -5.77 -0.80 5.35
CA VAL A 57 -6.94 -0.16 4.75
C VAL A 57 -6.72 -0.03 3.25
N SER A 58 -7.69 -0.49 2.47
CA SER A 58 -7.62 -0.48 1.00
C SER A 58 -8.98 -0.14 0.37
N PRO A 59 -9.16 1.08 -0.14
CA PRO A 59 -10.28 1.42 -1.00
C PRO A 59 -10.00 0.98 -2.44
N ASP A 60 -10.97 0.26 -3.00
CA ASP A 60 -10.95 -0.29 -4.34
C ASP A 60 -12.23 0.09 -5.08
N THR A 61 -12.11 0.36 -6.37
CA THR A 61 -13.25 0.58 -7.27
C THR A 61 -12.96 -0.03 -8.64
N GLY A 62 -14.02 -0.48 -9.32
CA GLY A 62 -13.95 -1.11 -10.63
C GLY A 62 -14.99 -0.51 -11.58
N TRP A 63 -14.59 -0.24 -12.81
CA TRP A 63 -15.46 0.30 -13.84
C TRP A 63 -15.00 -0.14 -15.23
N THR A 64 -15.92 -0.10 -16.20
CA THR A 64 -15.62 -0.45 -17.61
C THR A 64 -15.72 0.73 -18.56
N ASP A 65 -16.46 1.78 -18.20
CA ASP A 65 -16.62 2.99 -19.00
C ASP A 65 -15.48 3.98 -18.70
N PRO A 66 -14.54 4.25 -19.64
CA PRO A 66 -13.44 5.19 -19.42
C PRO A 66 -13.88 6.61 -19.05
N ALA A 67 -15.13 7.00 -19.33
CA ALA A 67 -15.66 8.28 -18.89
C ALA A 67 -15.74 8.43 -17.36
N LEU A 68 -15.67 7.31 -16.63
CA LEU A 68 -15.71 7.26 -15.17
C LEU A 68 -14.32 7.25 -14.51
N ASP A 69 -13.22 7.30 -15.28
CA ASP A 69 -11.86 7.25 -14.76
C ASP A 69 -11.62 8.30 -13.66
N ALA A 70 -11.88 9.58 -13.97
CA ALA A 70 -11.62 10.67 -13.03
C ALA A 70 -12.47 10.55 -11.76
N ALA A 71 -13.77 10.27 -11.91
CA ALA A 71 -14.68 10.17 -10.77
C ALA A 71 -14.28 9.03 -9.81
N ASN A 72 -13.92 7.87 -10.35
CA ASN A 72 -13.50 6.73 -9.53
C ASN A 72 -12.13 6.94 -8.88
N MET A 73 -11.16 7.49 -9.62
CA MET A 73 -9.85 7.82 -9.04
C MET A 73 -9.97 8.85 -7.92
N ASP A 74 -10.81 9.86 -8.08
CA ASP A 74 -11.03 10.89 -7.07
C ASP A 74 -11.79 10.33 -5.85
N TRP A 75 -12.74 9.42 -6.06
CA TRP A 75 -13.40 8.71 -4.97
C TRP A 75 -12.42 7.89 -4.11
N VAL A 76 -11.50 7.14 -4.73
CA VAL A 76 -10.46 6.37 -4.02
C VAL A 76 -9.52 7.30 -3.24
N ARG A 77 -9.10 8.42 -3.84
CA ARG A 77 -8.27 9.43 -3.17
C ARG A 77 -9.00 10.03 -1.97
N GLY A 78 -10.28 10.34 -2.12
CA GLY A 78 -11.14 10.81 -1.03
C GLY A 78 -11.24 9.81 0.11
N ALA A 79 -11.41 8.52 -0.21
CA ALA A 79 -11.43 7.46 0.79
C ALA A 79 -10.09 7.38 1.56
N MET A 80 -8.96 7.42 0.86
CA MET A 80 -7.65 7.40 1.50
C MET A 80 -7.35 8.64 2.34
N ALA A 81 -7.85 9.82 1.95
CA ALA A 81 -7.68 11.06 2.69
C ALA A 81 -8.29 11.01 4.11
N ILE A 82 -9.28 10.14 4.35
CA ILE A 82 -9.90 9.94 5.66
C ILE A 82 -8.87 9.43 6.68
N VAL A 83 -7.96 8.56 6.25
CA VAL A 83 -6.95 7.92 7.13
C VAL A 83 -5.54 8.41 6.90
N GLU A 84 -5.30 9.23 5.88
CA GLU A 84 -3.97 9.77 5.55
C GLU A 84 -3.19 10.34 6.75
N PRO A 85 -3.81 11.10 7.69
CA PRO A 85 -3.11 11.64 8.85
C PRO A 85 -2.60 10.57 9.84
N ASP A 86 -3.24 9.41 9.86
CA ASP A 86 -2.98 8.31 10.80
C ASP A 86 -2.19 7.15 10.16
N LEU A 87 -1.76 7.32 8.90
CA LEU A 87 -1.00 6.30 8.19
C LEU A 87 0.34 6.03 8.86
N LEU A 88 0.59 4.76 9.14
CA LEU A 88 1.86 4.27 9.62
C LEU A 88 2.87 4.14 8.47
N PRO A 89 4.17 4.05 8.79
CA PRO A 89 5.18 3.68 7.80
C PRO A 89 4.85 2.35 7.13
N GLY A 90 5.31 2.16 5.89
CA GLY A 90 5.01 0.95 5.13
C GLY A 90 3.78 1.09 4.25
N ARG A 91 3.82 0.39 3.12
CA ARG A 91 2.73 0.25 2.17
C ARG A 91 2.76 -1.16 1.63
N TYR A 92 1.59 -1.78 1.48
CA TYR A 92 1.54 -3.10 0.89
C TYR A 92 1.63 -3.01 -0.63
N ILE A 93 2.81 -3.34 -1.20
CA ILE A 93 3.12 -3.16 -2.63
C ILE A 93 2.12 -3.80 -3.60
N ASN A 94 1.37 -4.82 -3.17
CA ASN A 94 0.44 -5.51 -4.04
C ASN A 94 -0.88 -4.72 -4.26
N GLU A 95 -1.07 -3.61 -3.55
CA GLU A 95 -2.28 -2.77 -3.59
C GLU A 95 -2.00 -1.33 -4.06
N LEU A 96 -0.79 -1.13 -4.61
CA LEU A 96 -0.34 0.17 -5.08
C LEU A 96 -0.50 0.26 -6.59
N SER A 97 -1.20 1.31 -7.01
CA SER A 97 -1.33 1.70 -8.42
C SER A 97 -0.18 2.61 -8.85
N ASP A 98 0.39 3.37 -7.90
CA ASP A 98 1.55 4.23 -8.13
C ASP A 98 2.85 3.42 -8.03
N ALA A 99 3.82 3.79 -8.85
CA ALA A 99 5.15 3.19 -8.83
C ALA A 99 6.24 4.26 -8.82
N GLY A 100 7.43 3.87 -8.39
CA GLY A 100 8.63 4.72 -8.42
C GLY A 100 9.43 4.68 -7.14
N PRO A 101 10.60 5.33 -7.10
CA PRO A 101 11.55 5.20 -5.99
C PRO A 101 10.99 5.59 -4.62
N HIS A 102 10.11 6.61 -4.59
CA HIS A 102 9.45 7.06 -3.35
C HIS A 102 8.49 6.01 -2.81
N VAL A 103 7.68 5.39 -3.68
CA VAL A 103 6.76 4.29 -3.33
C VAL A 103 7.54 3.08 -2.84
N THR A 104 8.60 2.68 -3.55
CA THR A 104 9.45 1.54 -3.18
C THR A 104 10.10 1.76 -1.81
N THR A 105 10.58 2.98 -1.53
CA THR A 105 11.17 3.33 -0.23
C THR A 105 10.13 3.32 0.89
N ALA A 106 8.96 3.92 0.66
CA ALA A 106 7.87 3.91 1.62
C ALA A 106 7.35 2.49 1.92
N SER A 107 7.42 1.60 0.93
CA SER A 107 6.90 0.23 1.04
C SER A 107 7.81 -0.70 1.83
N TYR A 108 9.12 -0.69 1.58
CA TYR A 108 10.06 -1.61 2.24
C TYR A 108 10.75 -1.02 3.48
N GLY A 109 10.81 0.30 3.60
CA GLY A 109 11.69 0.96 4.56
C GLY A 109 13.16 0.92 4.15
N ALA A 110 13.97 1.81 4.73
CA ALA A 110 15.35 2.03 4.28
C ALA A 110 16.25 0.78 4.41
N ALA A 111 16.22 0.10 5.57
CA ALA A 111 17.10 -1.03 5.85
C ALA A 111 16.87 -2.23 4.92
N LYS A 112 15.60 -2.62 4.74
CA LYS A 112 15.23 -3.71 3.83
C LYS A 112 15.46 -3.33 2.38
N LEU A 113 15.18 -2.09 1.99
CA LEU A 113 15.43 -1.63 0.63
C LEU A 113 16.92 -1.76 0.29
N GLU A 114 17.82 -1.33 1.17
CA GLU A 114 19.28 -1.51 1.00
C GLU A 114 19.65 -2.98 0.76
N ARG A 115 19.15 -3.89 1.61
CA ARG A 115 19.38 -5.33 1.44
C ARG A 115 18.83 -5.86 0.11
N LEU A 116 17.66 -5.41 -0.31
CA LEU A 116 17.06 -5.80 -1.59
C LEU A 116 17.86 -5.27 -2.78
N ARG A 117 18.40 -4.05 -2.71
CA ARG A 117 19.28 -3.48 -3.75
C ARG A 117 20.55 -4.30 -3.92
N ALA A 118 21.15 -4.75 -2.81
CA ALA A 118 22.33 -5.63 -2.84
C ALA A 118 22.01 -7.01 -3.46
N ILE A 119 20.86 -7.60 -3.10
CA ILE A 119 20.38 -8.86 -3.71
C ILE A 119 20.13 -8.65 -5.20
N LYS A 120 19.44 -7.58 -5.59
CA LYS A 120 19.16 -7.24 -6.99
C LYS A 120 20.45 -7.08 -7.79
N ARG A 121 21.48 -6.43 -7.24
CA ARG A 121 22.80 -6.34 -7.90
C ARG A 121 23.43 -7.72 -8.14
N ALA A 122 23.31 -8.65 -7.22
CA ALA A 122 23.89 -9.99 -7.37
C ALA A 122 23.18 -10.85 -8.43
N TRP A 123 21.86 -10.70 -8.58
CA TRP A 123 21.03 -11.60 -9.39
C TRP A 123 20.47 -10.97 -10.68
N ASP A 124 20.31 -9.65 -10.71
CA ASP A 124 19.79 -8.87 -11.83
C ASP A 124 20.49 -7.49 -11.92
N PRO A 125 21.82 -7.45 -12.10
CA PRO A 125 22.59 -6.21 -12.12
C PRO A 125 22.20 -5.27 -13.27
N SER A 126 21.69 -5.81 -14.38
CA SER A 126 21.21 -5.03 -15.52
C SER A 126 19.75 -4.57 -15.38
N ASN A 127 19.11 -4.86 -14.24
CA ASN A 127 17.72 -4.54 -13.93
C ASN A 127 16.74 -4.95 -15.06
N VAL A 128 16.91 -6.17 -15.57
CA VAL A 128 16.08 -6.75 -16.64
C VAL A 128 14.64 -6.86 -16.16
N PHE A 129 14.42 -7.30 -14.92
CA PHE A 129 13.09 -7.48 -14.34
C PHE A 129 12.63 -6.23 -13.58
N ARG A 130 12.11 -5.25 -14.33
CA ARG A 130 11.76 -3.90 -13.82
C ARG A 130 10.32 -3.45 -14.00
N LEU A 131 9.44 -4.29 -14.56
CA LEU A 131 8.00 -4.03 -14.64
C LEU A 131 7.30 -4.53 -13.36
N ASN A 132 7.61 -3.88 -12.25
CA ASN A 132 7.13 -4.18 -10.90
C ASN A 132 7.36 -2.95 -10.00
N HIS A 133 7.06 -3.04 -8.72
CA HIS A 133 7.50 -2.07 -7.70
C HIS A 133 9.02 -2.12 -7.55
N ASN A 134 9.69 -1.51 -8.53
CA ASN A 134 11.07 -1.82 -8.87
C ASN A 134 12.04 -1.37 -7.77
N VAL A 135 12.92 -2.29 -7.41
CA VAL A 135 14.14 -2.02 -6.65
C VAL A 135 15.28 -1.95 -7.65
N GLU A 136 15.89 -0.78 -7.82
CA GLU A 136 17.09 -0.66 -8.66
C GLU A 136 18.28 -1.32 -7.98
N PRO A 137 19.18 -1.99 -8.72
CA PRO A 137 20.38 -2.60 -8.14
C PRO A 137 21.24 -1.53 -7.45
N ALA A 138 21.97 -1.94 -6.41
CA ALA A 138 22.96 -1.07 -5.77
C ALA A 138 24.02 -0.63 -6.81
N ALA A 139 24.55 0.59 -6.64
CA ALA A 139 25.69 1.06 -7.42
C ALA A 139 26.94 0.21 -7.13
N ASP A 140 27.93 0.30 -8.02
CA ASP A 140 29.25 -0.29 -7.83
C ASP A 140 30.02 0.37 -6.67
#